data_AF-A0A7C5N3I4-F1
#
_entry.id   AF-A0A7C5N3I4-F1
#
_cell.length_a   1.000
_cell.length_b   1.000
_cell.length_c   1.000
_cell.angle_alpha   90.00
_cell.angle_beta   90.00
_cell.angle_gamma   90.00
#
_symmetry.space_group_name_H-M   'P 1'
#
loop_
_entity.id
_entity.type
_entity.pdbx_description
1 polymer ?
#
loop_
_entity_poly.entity_id
_entity_poly.type
_entity_poly.pdbx_seq_one_letter_code
_entity_poly.pdbx_strand_id
1 'polypeptide(L)' 'MQLGPLEEGDWLANKRVFIRVDFNVPLDKQSGAITDDSRIQAALPTIKYAVEAGAKVILASHLGRPKGKRDDKLSLEPV' A
#
# COMPACT_ATOMS: atom_id res chain seq x y z
N MET A 1 -18.99 -4.19 11.31
CA MET A 1 -18.12 -5.37 11.07
C MET A 1 -17.56 -5.75 12.43
N GLN A 2 -17.96 -6.88 13.00
CA GLN A 2 -17.46 -7.31 14.30
C GLN A 2 -16.25 -8.18 14.06
N LEU A 3 -15.06 -7.66 14.36
CA LEU A 3 -13.84 -8.45 14.37
C LEU A 3 -13.97 -9.43 15.54
N GLY A 4 -13.76 -10.73 15.27
CA GLY A 4 -13.79 -11.78 16.28
C GLY A 4 -12.74 -11.54 17.37
N PRO A 5 -12.85 -12.24 18.51
CA PRO A 5 -11.89 -12.09 19.59
C PRO A 5 -10.48 -12.40 19.07
N LEU A 6 -9.55 -11.51 19.37
CA LEU A 6 -8.13 -11.69 19.08
C LEU A 6 -7.66 -12.86 19.93
N GLU A 7 -7.49 -14.04 19.34
CA GLU A 7 -6.75 -15.10 20.01
C GLU A 7 -5.35 -14.57 20.31
N GLU A 8 -4.84 -14.85 21.51
CA GLU A 8 -3.49 -14.44 21.93
C GLU A 8 -2.44 -15.15 21.07
N GLY A 9 -2.02 -14.44 20.01
CA GLY A 9 -1.09 -14.91 19.00
C GLY A 9 -1.22 -14.05 17.76
N ASP A 10 -0.12 -13.85 17.04
CA ASP A 10 -0.18 -13.01 15.84
C ASP A 10 -0.90 -13.73 14.69
N TRP A 11 -2.21 -13.50 14.56
CA TRP A 11 -3.10 -14.16 13.59
C TRP A 11 -2.72 -13.90 12.13
N LEU A 12 -1.84 -12.92 11.88
CA LEU A 12 -1.30 -12.59 10.58
C LEU A 12 -0.06 -13.44 10.21
N ALA A 13 0.56 -14.12 11.18
CA ALA A 13 1.76 -14.91 10.96
C ALA A 13 1.59 -15.97 9.85
N ASN A 14 2.55 -16.00 8.92
CA ASN A 14 2.56 -16.88 7.75
C ASN A 14 1.36 -16.71 6.78
N LYS A 15 0.51 -15.70 6.97
CA LYS A 15 -0.58 -15.40 6.05
C LYS A 15 -0.11 -14.52 4.91
N ARG A 16 -0.79 -14.63 3.77
CA ARG A 16 -0.70 -13.63 2.69
C ARG A 16 -1.79 -12.60 2.94
N VAL A 17 -1.40 -11.34 3.12
CA VAL A 17 -2.32 -10.27 3.52
C VAL A 17 -2.37 -9.25 2.40
N PHE A 18 -3.54 -9.12 1.77
CA PHE A 18 -3.78 -8.09 0.77
C PHE A 18 -4.21 -6.80 1.48
N ILE A 19 -3.43 -5.73 1.32
CA ILE A 19 -3.72 -4.42 1.90
C ILE A 19 -3.94 -3.42 0.78
N ARG A 20 -5.16 -2.88 0.71
CA ARG A 20 -5.47 -1.75 -0.16
C ARG A 20 -5.00 -0.47 0.52
N VAL A 21 -3.99 0.18 -0.05
CA VAL A 21 -3.38 1.42 0.49
C VAL A 21 -3.66 2.59 -0.45
N ASP A 22 -3.65 3.82 0.06
CA ASP A 22 -3.70 5.01 -0.77
C ASP A 22 -2.29 5.54 -1.05
N PHE A 23 -1.68 5.06 -2.13
CA PHE A 23 -0.43 5.61 -2.65
C PHE A 23 -0.65 6.52 -3.87
N ASN A 24 -1.82 7.15 -3.97
CA ASN A 24 -2.05 8.14 -5.01
C ASN A 24 -1.35 9.46 -4.63
N VAL A 25 -0.05 9.52 -4.88
CA VAL A 25 0.84 10.64 -4.59
C VAL A 25 1.06 11.53 -5.82
N PRO A 26 1.35 12.83 -5.65
CA PRO A 26 1.74 13.68 -6.77
C PRO A 26 3.13 13.30 -7.27
N LEU A 27 3.24 13.20 -8.60
CA LEU A 27 4.51 13.01 -9.31
C LEU A 27 4.88 14.28 -10.07
N ASP A 28 6.16 14.61 -10.08
CA ASP A 28 6.71 15.64 -10.95
C ASP A 28 6.52 15.23 -12.43
N LYS A 29 6.03 16.15 -13.24
CA LYS A 29 5.61 15.85 -14.63
C LYS A 29 6.78 15.60 -15.57
N GLN A 30 7.99 16.03 -15.21
CA GLN A 30 9.17 15.97 -16.06
C GLN A 30 10.05 14.78 -15.68
N SER A 31 10.33 14.63 -14.39
CA SER A 31 11.21 13.58 -13.83
C SER A 31 10.46 12.31 -13.42
N GLY A 32 9.16 12.37 -13.15
CA GLY A 32 8.39 11.26 -12.59
C GLY A 32 8.65 10.99 -11.10
N ALA A 33 9.43 11.84 -10.44
CA ALA A 33 9.74 11.70 -9.02
C ALA A 33 8.54 12.07 -8.13
N ILE A 34 8.42 11.43 -6.97
CA ILE A 34 7.42 11.78 -5.95
C ILE A 34 7.77 13.15 -5.37
N THR A 35 6.79 14.06 -5.34
CA THR A 35 6.97 15.41 -4.78
C THR A 35 6.43 15.54 -3.35
N ASP A 36 5.56 14.63 -2.92
CA ASP A 36 4.98 14.56 -1.57
C ASP A 36 4.65 13.09 -1.25
N ASP A 37 5.30 12.55 -0.21
CA ASP A 37 5.20 11.16 0.23
C ASP A 37 4.29 10.97 1.45
N SER A 38 3.60 12.01 1.92
CA SER A 38 2.78 11.98 3.14
C SER A 38 1.79 10.83 3.21
N ARG A 39 1.21 10.44 2.07
CA ARG A 39 0.29 9.29 1.98
C ARG A 39 0.99 7.94 2.14
N ILE A 40 2.22 7.81 1.66
CA ILE A 40 3.04 6.61 1.85
C ILE A 40 3.38 6.48 3.33
N GLN A 41 3.85 7.57 3.95
CA GLN A 41 4.15 7.62 5.38
C GLN A 41 2.94 7.24 6.24
N ALA A 42 1.74 7.71 5.89
CA ALA A 42 0.51 7.38 6.59
C ALA A 42 0.14 5.88 6.57
N ALA A 43 0.58 5.12 5.56
CA ALA A 43 0.31 3.69 5.47
C ALA A 43 1.34 2.83 6.23
N LEU A 44 2.53 3.37 6.50
CA LEU A 44 3.64 2.61 7.11
C LEU A 44 3.27 1.92 8.42
N PRO A 45 2.50 2.50 9.36
CA PRO A 45 2.15 1.82 10.60
C PRO A 45 1.41 0.49 10.38
N THR A 46 0.49 0.46 9.41
CA THR A 46 -0.28 -0.76 9.09
C THR A 46 0.59 -1.80 8.40
N ILE A 47 1.45 -1.37 7.49
CA ILE A 47 2.37 -2.25 6.77
C ILE A 47 3.38 -2.86 7.75
N LYS A 48 3.99 -2.04 8.61
CA LYS A 48 4.93 -2.47 9.64
C LYS A 48 4.29 -3.46 10.58
N TYR A 49 3.09 -3.17 11.10
CA TYR A 49 2.35 -4.10 11.95
C TYR A 49 2.19 -5.48 11.30
N ALA A 50 1.74 -5.54 10.03
CA ALA A 50 1.55 -6.82 9.35
C ALA A 50 2.89 -7.54 9.03
N VAL A 51 3.96 -6.81 8.75
CA VAL A 51 5.29 -7.40 8.50
C VAL A 51 5.92 -7.92 9.79
N GLU A 52 5.88 -7.14 10.87
CA GLU A 52 6.38 -7.50 12.21
C GLU A 52 5.65 -8.73 12.74
N ALA A 53 4.36 -8.85 12.38
CA ALA A 53 3.53 -10.00 12.61
C ALA A 53 3.88 -11.28 11.83
N GLY A 54 4.83 -11.21 10.90
CA GLY A 54 5.23 -12.34 10.06
C GLY A 54 4.31 -12.61 8.87
N ALA A 55 3.52 -11.61 8.44
CA ALA A 55 2.73 -11.74 7.23
C ALA A 55 3.55 -11.50 5.95
N LYS A 56 3.09 -12.12 4.86
CA LYS A 56 3.49 -11.78 3.49
C LYS A 56 2.53 -10.73 2.96
N VAL A 57 2.93 -9.47 3.03
CA VAL A 57 2.10 -8.32 2.64
C VAL A 57 2.10 -8.15 1.11
N ILE A 58 0.91 -7.98 0.54
CA ILE A 58 0.66 -7.66 -0.87
C ILE A 58 -0.09 -6.33 -0.89
N LEU A 59 0.56 -5.29 -1.42
CA LEU A 59 -0.04 -3.95 -1.49
C LEU A 59 -0.71 -3.72 -2.83
N ALA A 60 -1.85 -3.05 -2.81
CA ALA A 60 -2.48 -2.53 -4.00
C ALA A 60 -2.86 -1.06 -3.80
N SER A 61 -2.62 -0.26 -4.83
CA SER A 61 -3.09 1.13 -4.89
C SER A 61 -3.53 1.45 -6.31
N HIS A 62 -4.20 2.58 -6.44
CA HIS A 62 -4.34 3.31 -7.69
C HIS A 62 -3.33 4.46 -7.73
N LEU A 63 -3.02 4.95 -8.92
CA LEU A 63 -2.30 6.19 -9.14
C LEU A 63 -2.97 6.93 -10.31
N GLY A 64 -3.38 8.18 -10.07
CA GLY A 64 -4.10 8.97 -11.05
C GLY A 64 -5.37 8.30 -11.60
N ARG A 65 -5.63 8.51 -12.90
CA ARG A 65 -6.82 7.99 -13.60
C ARG A 65 -6.45 7.45 -14.98
N PRO A 66 -5.99 6.19 -15.08
CA PRO A 66 -5.52 5.60 -16.34
C PRO A 66 -6.65 5.18 -17.31
N LYS A 67 -7.92 5.45 -16.97
CA LYS A 67 -9.10 5.18 -17.81
C LYS A 67 -9.18 3.74 -18.37
N GLY A 68 -8.78 2.76 -17.56
CA GLY A 68 -8.87 1.34 -17.91
C GLY A 68 -7.81 0.83 -18.90
N LYS A 69 -6.80 1.64 -19.22
CA LYS A 69 -5.66 1.23 -20.05
C LYS A 69 -4.36 1.32 -19.26
N ARG A 70 -3.32 0.62 -19.71
CA ARG A 70 -1.98 0.80 -19.16
C ARG A 70 -1.45 2.18 -19.58
N ASP A 71 -0.97 2.95 -18.61
CA ASP A 71 -0.26 4.21 -18.81
C ASP A 71 1.00 4.16 -17.96
N ASP A 72 2.17 4.07 -18.60
CA ASP A 72 3.45 3.92 -17.90
C ASP A 72 3.79 5.14 -17.04
N LYS A 73 3.23 6.32 -17.33
CA LYS A 73 3.39 7.53 -16.50
C LYS A 73 2.59 7.48 -15.19
N LEU A 74 1.61 6.58 -15.11
CA LEU A 74 0.80 6.33 -13.92
C LEU A 74 1.14 4.96 -13.29
N SER A 75 2.34 4.43 -13.60
CA SER A 75 2.89 3.24 -12.94
C SER A 75 3.15 3.50 -11.46
N LEU A 76 2.99 2.47 -10.64
CA LEU A 76 3.40 2.48 -9.23
C LEU A 76 4.89 2.18 -9.03
N GLU A 77 5.67 1.95 -10.09
CA GLU A 77 7.12 1.67 -10.01
C GLU A 77 7.94 2.68 -9.17
N PRO A 78 7.72 4.01 -9.24
CA PRO A 78 8.49 4.96 -8.43
C PRO A 78 8.01 5.08 -6.98
N VAL A 79 6.96 4.35 -6.59
CA VAL A 79 6.32 4.37 -5.26
C VAL A 79 6.78 3.18 -4.43
#